data_AF-A0A9D4N0U1-F1
#
_entry.id   AF-A0A9D4N0U1-F1
#
_cell.length_a   1.000
_cell.length_b   1.000
_cell.length_c   1.000
_cell.angle_alpha   90.00
_cell.angle_beta   90.00
_cell.angle_gamma   90.00
#
_symmetry.space_group_name_H-M   'P 1'
#
loop_
_entity.id
_entity.type
_entity.pdbx_description
1 polymer ?
#
loop_
_entity_poly.entity_id
_entity_poly.type
_entity_poly.pdbx_seq_one_letter_code
_entity_poly.pdbx_strand_id
1 'polypeptide(L)'
;MALPTIPHYWTTRKNVYEQNIVRRRNNDTDFRDKWASTSKNFLKNDVEMTKQRAWESDDSLKESIAAYRKGKDEEEKKQQLIRRRLKLAQMLKEERNEFEAELKGFSKDNFARLDDMKERATSLRSAREETRKHVAQEKLYEHWRQNNPDIRKIESEQLKDYIIGQWPGQLADKQERLDYARKEQEEIEKQMEEERLAGIARDRQKMEEKVEEEKKLKEMLKEQMLELRARDAEAELLRKEEEELERQQWELEGLEEQRKQMELARKKQDFGRVLLRQHIAQMRRHSKQVQEELELDRKILEALVEKEEELKQVHTARREKAKADASWMKKVVEEQIKVEKAREAELDLLYQDEAARMWQKRESEWEKERRARERLMKEVLEGRSEQIEDRREEIKARQEESLKHREQLVRELEIANQLTRRDFQKKEADKEQLKLDLKQQLTSRKVQEEESKLRELRELERERVEEEEYEGFLRQETERLKLKGFTPRHHGRQAWM
;
A
#
# COMPACT_ATOMS: atom_id res chain seq x y z
N MET A 1 -66.25 -24.78 172.19
CA MET A 1 -66.64 -25.15 173.56
C MET A 1 -67.94 -24.41 173.92
N ALA A 2 -68.70 -24.90 174.90
CA ALA A 2 -70.02 -24.39 175.31
C ALA A 2 -70.33 -24.84 176.75
N LEU A 3 -71.59 -24.67 177.20
CA LEU A 3 -72.12 -25.00 178.54
C LEU A 3 -71.61 -24.06 179.67
N PRO A 4 -72.25 -24.05 180.86
CA PRO A 4 -73.69 -24.11 181.16
C PRO A 4 -74.17 -22.90 182.01
N THR A 5 -75.45 -22.88 182.40
CA THR A 5 -76.08 -21.81 183.22
C THR A 5 -76.72 -22.35 184.52
N ILE A 6 -76.94 -21.47 185.50
CA ILE A 6 -77.26 -21.83 186.91
C ILE A 6 -78.23 -20.81 187.55
N PRO A 7 -79.13 -21.18 188.50
CA PRO A 7 -80.23 -20.32 188.98
C PRO A 7 -80.06 -19.74 190.41
N HIS A 8 -80.96 -18.81 190.78
CA HIS A 8 -81.05 -18.11 192.08
C HIS A 8 -82.51 -17.77 192.45
N TYR A 9 -82.87 -17.65 193.74
CA TYR A 9 -84.26 -17.47 194.20
C TYR A 9 -84.41 -16.96 195.67
N TRP A 10 -85.65 -16.98 196.20
CA TRP A 10 -86.07 -16.89 197.63
C TRP A 10 -86.26 -15.49 198.26
N THR A 11 -87.09 -15.41 199.32
CA THR A 11 -87.27 -14.29 200.30
C THR A 11 -88.39 -14.62 201.34
N THR A 12 -88.65 -13.76 202.35
CA THR A 12 -89.67 -13.97 203.42
C THR A 12 -90.41 -12.68 203.85
N ARG A 13 -90.89 -12.56 205.11
CA ARG A 13 -91.71 -11.47 205.71
C ARG A 13 -91.12 -10.04 205.64
N LYS A 14 -89.94 -9.87 205.03
CA LYS A 14 -89.17 -8.62 204.91
C LYS A 14 -89.53 -7.79 203.66
N ASN A 15 -90.18 -8.39 202.66
CA ASN A 15 -90.25 -7.86 201.28
C ASN A 15 -91.04 -6.55 201.04
N VAL A 16 -91.99 -6.18 201.91
CA VAL A 16 -93.00 -5.15 201.56
C VAL A 16 -92.43 -3.73 201.51
N TYR A 17 -91.49 -3.38 202.39
CA TYR A 17 -90.97 -2.00 202.47
C TYR A 17 -89.99 -1.65 201.33
N GLU A 18 -89.20 -2.60 200.83
CA GLU A 18 -88.22 -2.34 199.76
C GLU A 18 -88.89 -2.01 198.42
N GLN A 19 -90.02 -2.67 198.08
CA GLN A 19 -90.73 -2.43 196.82
C GLN A 19 -91.22 -0.98 196.64
N ASN A 20 -91.61 -0.32 197.73
CA ASN A 20 -92.10 1.07 197.68
C ASN A 20 -90.98 2.09 197.43
N ILE A 21 -89.74 1.80 197.86
CA ILE A 21 -88.59 2.69 197.64
C ILE A 21 -88.15 2.65 196.16
N VAL A 22 -88.10 1.46 195.56
CA VAL A 22 -87.71 1.28 194.15
C VAL A 22 -88.65 2.04 193.21
N ARG A 23 -89.98 1.95 193.43
CA ARG A 23 -90.98 2.61 192.58
C ARG A 23 -90.83 4.14 192.50
N ARG A 24 -90.42 4.82 193.58
CA ARG A 24 -90.21 6.28 193.54
C ARG A 24 -89.02 6.67 192.65
N ARG A 25 -87.89 5.96 192.74
CA ARG A 25 -86.68 6.30 191.97
C ARG A 25 -86.90 6.27 190.46
N ASN A 26 -87.58 5.24 189.95
CA ASN A 26 -87.77 5.06 188.51
C ASN A 26 -88.63 6.17 187.89
N ASN A 27 -89.62 6.70 188.63
CA ASN A 27 -90.45 7.81 188.14
C ASN A 27 -89.66 9.12 187.99
N ASP A 28 -88.71 9.39 188.89
CA ASP A 28 -87.88 10.60 188.85
C ASP A 28 -86.84 10.57 187.72
N THR A 29 -86.33 9.38 187.34
CA THR A 29 -85.43 9.24 186.18
C THR A 29 -86.16 9.47 184.87
N ASP A 30 -87.32 8.82 184.69
CA ASP A 30 -88.13 8.87 183.46
C ASP A 30 -88.61 10.27 183.07
N PHE A 31 -88.68 11.20 184.03
CA PHE A 31 -89.09 12.59 183.80
C PHE A 31 -87.93 13.46 183.26
N ARG A 32 -86.69 13.19 183.67
CA ARG A 32 -85.51 13.98 183.25
C ARG A 32 -85.15 13.76 181.79
N ASP A 33 -85.07 12.51 181.34
CA ASP A 33 -84.57 12.17 180.00
C ASP A 33 -85.50 12.66 178.88
N LYS A 34 -86.81 12.70 179.15
CA LYS A 34 -87.81 13.30 178.26
C LYS A 34 -87.55 14.80 178.07
N TRP A 35 -87.36 15.54 179.16
CA TRP A 35 -87.12 16.98 179.14
C TRP A 35 -85.81 17.35 178.42
N ALA A 36 -84.75 16.55 178.63
CA ALA A 36 -83.43 16.74 178.01
C ALA A 36 -83.41 16.51 176.48
N SER A 37 -84.35 15.72 175.96
CA SER A 37 -84.45 15.45 174.52
C SER A 37 -85.17 16.58 173.78
N THR A 38 -86.23 17.16 174.36
CA THR A 38 -86.99 18.26 173.74
C THR A 38 -86.16 19.52 173.48
N SER A 39 -85.29 19.94 174.43
CA SER A 39 -84.51 21.18 174.28
C SER A 39 -83.49 21.12 173.12
N LYS A 40 -82.90 19.94 172.86
CA LYS A 40 -81.94 19.73 171.76
C LYS A 40 -82.56 19.95 170.38
N ASN A 41 -83.85 19.69 170.21
CA ASN A 41 -84.52 19.84 168.92
C ASN A 41 -84.78 21.31 168.58
N PHE A 42 -85.23 22.12 169.55
CA PHE A 42 -85.44 23.56 169.33
C PHE A 42 -84.14 24.29 168.95
N LEU A 43 -83.02 23.95 169.60
CA LEU A 43 -81.70 24.54 169.29
C LEU A 43 -81.20 24.26 167.86
N LYS A 44 -81.62 23.16 167.22
CA LYS A 44 -81.25 22.89 165.81
C LYS A 44 -81.98 23.82 164.84
N ASN A 45 -83.29 23.97 165.01
CA ASN A 45 -84.12 24.73 164.08
C ASN A 45 -83.69 26.20 163.98
N ASP A 46 -83.26 26.84 165.07
CA ASP A 46 -82.77 28.23 165.05
C ASP A 46 -81.50 28.41 164.21
N VAL A 47 -80.59 27.42 164.19
CA VAL A 47 -79.35 27.46 163.40
C VAL A 47 -79.64 27.28 161.91
N GLU A 48 -80.60 26.41 161.55
CA GLU A 48 -81.01 26.18 160.17
C GLU A 48 -81.76 27.41 159.61
N MET A 49 -82.73 27.95 160.36
CA MET A 49 -83.48 29.16 160.01
C MET A 49 -82.59 30.41 159.82
N THR A 50 -81.54 30.56 160.64
CA THR A 50 -80.62 31.71 160.51
C THR A 50 -79.69 31.61 159.30
N LYS A 51 -79.34 30.40 158.84
CA LYS A 51 -78.59 30.20 157.60
C LYS A 51 -79.45 30.35 156.35
N GLN A 52 -80.70 29.89 156.36
CA GLN A 52 -81.65 30.13 155.26
C GLN A 52 -81.83 31.63 155.01
N ARG A 53 -82.13 32.42 156.06
CA ARG A 53 -82.26 33.90 155.95
C ARG A 53 -81.03 34.61 155.36
N ALA A 54 -79.83 34.04 155.48
CA ALA A 54 -78.62 34.62 154.91
C ALA A 54 -78.48 34.33 153.40
N TRP A 55 -78.83 33.13 152.95
CA TRP A 55 -78.85 32.76 151.52
C TRP A 55 -80.06 33.32 150.77
N GLU A 56 -81.19 33.49 151.44
CA GLU A 56 -82.40 34.14 150.92
C GLU A 56 -82.29 35.67 150.89
N SER A 57 -81.16 36.24 151.34
CA SER A 57 -80.95 37.69 151.34
C SER A 57 -80.63 38.22 149.93
N ASP A 58 -81.30 39.33 149.59
CA ASP A 58 -81.25 40.00 148.29
C ASP A 58 -79.83 40.51 147.92
N ASP A 59 -78.93 40.65 148.90
CA ASP A 59 -77.54 41.07 148.67
C ASP A 59 -76.67 39.96 148.07
N SER A 60 -76.92 38.70 148.43
CA SER A 60 -76.23 37.54 147.83
C SER A 60 -76.50 37.42 146.32
N LEU A 61 -77.70 37.80 145.89
CA LEU A 61 -78.12 37.80 144.49
C LEU A 61 -77.33 38.83 143.66
N LYS A 62 -77.06 40.01 144.24
CA LYS A 62 -76.41 41.14 143.57
C LYS A 62 -74.93 40.85 143.27
N GLU A 63 -74.20 40.26 144.21
CA GLU A 63 -72.79 39.87 144.01
C GLU A 63 -72.65 38.81 142.91
N SER A 64 -73.51 37.79 142.93
CA SER A 64 -73.56 36.73 141.91
C SER A 64 -73.76 37.28 140.49
N ILE A 65 -74.74 38.18 140.31
CA ILE A 65 -75.06 38.79 139.00
C ILE A 65 -73.90 39.66 138.49
N ALA A 66 -73.18 40.36 139.38
CA ALA A 66 -72.04 41.20 138.99
C ALA A 66 -70.84 40.38 138.48
N ALA A 67 -70.54 39.24 139.12
CA ALA A 67 -69.48 38.32 138.70
C ALA A 67 -69.81 37.65 137.34
N TYR A 68 -71.05 37.15 137.20
CA TYR A 68 -71.51 36.47 135.98
C TYR A 68 -71.36 37.32 134.71
N ARG A 69 -71.68 38.62 134.78
CA ARG A 69 -71.59 39.53 133.62
C ARG A 69 -70.15 39.66 133.09
N LYS A 70 -69.15 39.77 133.98
CA LYS A 70 -67.74 39.93 133.55
C LYS A 70 -67.18 38.70 132.84
N GLY A 71 -67.54 37.49 133.28
CA GLY A 71 -67.08 36.25 132.65
C GLY A 71 -67.55 36.14 131.20
N LYS A 72 -68.80 36.52 130.93
CA LYS A 72 -69.42 36.42 129.61
C LYS A 72 -68.71 37.24 128.53
N ASP A 73 -68.30 38.47 128.86
CA ASP A 73 -67.58 39.36 127.92
C ASP A 73 -66.21 38.80 127.47
N GLU A 74 -65.60 37.93 128.27
CA GLU A 74 -64.38 37.21 127.88
C GLU A 74 -64.65 35.98 127.02
N GLU A 75 -65.73 35.25 127.33
CA GLU A 75 -66.15 34.08 126.54
C GLU A 75 -66.49 34.47 125.11
N GLU A 76 -67.21 35.58 124.91
CA GLU A 76 -67.56 36.06 123.57
C GLU A 76 -66.32 36.41 122.73
N LYS A 77 -65.29 37.00 123.34
CA LYS A 77 -63.99 37.27 122.67
C LYS A 77 -63.26 35.96 122.30
N LYS A 78 -63.26 34.97 123.20
CA LYS A 78 -62.69 33.63 122.94
C LYS A 78 -63.43 32.93 121.79
N GLN A 79 -64.77 33.00 121.76
CA GLN A 79 -65.59 32.46 120.67
C GLN A 79 -65.30 33.13 119.32
N GLN A 80 -65.14 34.46 119.27
CA GLN A 80 -64.80 35.15 118.02
C GLN A 80 -63.46 34.70 117.43
N LEU A 81 -62.44 34.43 118.27
CA LEU A 81 -61.16 33.90 117.82
C LEU A 81 -61.29 32.48 117.24
N ILE A 82 -62.08 31.62 117.89
CA ILE A 82 -62.36 30.25 117.43
C ILE A 82 -63.08 30.27 116.07
N ARG A 83 -64.09 31.12 115.90
CA ARG A 83 -64.82 31.26 114.62
C ARG A 83 -63.90 31.64 113.44
N ARG A 84 -62.91 32.52 113.67
CA ARG A 84 -61.91 32.89 112.64
C ARG A 84 -60.99 31.71 112.28
N ARG A 85 -60.51 30.95 113.29
CA ARG A 85 -59.67 29.76 113.08
C ARG A 85 -60.41 28.65 112.33
N LEU A 86 -61.69 28.40 112.67
CA LEU A 86 -62.52 27.42 111.98
C LEU A 86 -62.73 27.79 110.51
N LYS A 87 -63.01 29.07 110.19
CA LYS A 87 -63.18 29.50 108.80
C LYS A 87 -61.90 29.31 107.97
N LEU A 88 -60.72 29.60 108.53
CA LEU A 88 -59.44 29.34 107.85
C LEU A 88 -59.23 27.82 107.60
N ALA A 89 -59.57 26.99 108.58
CA ALA A 89 -59.46 25.53 108.46
C ALA A 89 -60.45 24.90 107.46
N GLN A 90 -61.58 25.57 107.16
CA GLN A 90 -62.48 25.17 106.08
C GLN A 90 -61.87 25.44 104.70
N MET A 91 -61.39 26.66 104.45
CA MET A 91 -60.82 27.02 103.13
C MET A 91 -59.61 26.14 102.77
N LEU A 92 -58.69 25.92 103.72
CA LEU A 92 -57.55 25.00 103.52
C LEU A 92 -57.94 23.53 103.33
N LYS A 93 -59.16 23.13 103.74
CA LYS A 93 -59.71 21.79 103.49
C LYS A 93 -60.40 21.74 102.13
N GLU A 94 -61.07 22.81 101.72
CA GLU A 94 -61.71 22.98 100.41
C GLU A 94 -60.66 22.93 99.30
N GLU A 95 -59.62 23.77 99.37
CA GLU A 95 -58.45 23.75 98.46
C GLU A 95 -57.81 22.35 98.36
N ARG A 96 -57.62 21.67 99.51
CA ARG A 96 -57.07 20.31 99.54
C ARG A 96 -57.99 19.30 98.84
N ASN A 97 -59.30 19.39 99.05
CA ASN A 97 -60.26 18.48 98.41
C ASN A 97 -60.27 18.67 96.87
N GLU A 98 -60.12 19.92 96.40
CA GLU A 98 -60.05 20.24 94.97
C GLU A 98 -58.80 19.61 94.33
N PHE A 99 -57.60 19.82 94.88
CA PHE A 99 -56.39 19.15 94.38
C PHE A 99 -56.47 17.62 94.49
N GLU A 100 -57.06 17.08 95.56
CA GLU A 100 -57.31 15.64 95.67
C GLU A 100 -58.34 15.12 94.65
N ALA A 101 -59.26 15.96 94.15
CA ALA A 101 -60.22 15.60 93.11
C ALA A 101 -59.58 15.67 91.71
N GLU A 102 -58.77 16.69 91.43
CA GLU A 102 -58.00 16.79 90.18
C GLU A 102 -57.06 15.60 90.00
N LEU A 103 -56.29 15.24 91.04
CA LEU A 103 -55.38 14.08 91.02
C LEU A 103 -56.12 12.76 90.77
N LYS A 104 -57.37 12.63 91.23
CA LYS A 104 -58.23 11.46 90.95
C LYS A 104 -58.77 11.52 89.52
N GLY A 105 -59.15 12.71 89.02
CA GLY A 105 -59.66 12.94 87.66
C GLY A 105 -58.64 12.71 86.53
N PHE A 106 -57.35 12.98 86.77
CA PHE A 106 -56.29 12.67 85.79
C PHE A 106 -56.01 11.16 85.65
N SER A 107 -56.42 10.34 86.63
CA SER A 107 -56.33 8.88 86.53
C SER A 107 -57.48 8.30 85.69
N LYS A 108 -57.38 8.41 84.36
CA LYS A 108 -58.23 7.60 83.46
C LYS A 108 -58.13 6.13 83.83
N ASP A 109 -59.27 5.44 83.87
CA ASP A 109 -59.32 3.98 84.09
C ASP A 109 -58.38 3.25 83.12
N ASN A 110 -57.51 2.39 83.67
CA ASN A 110 -56.60 1.57 82.87
C ASN A 110 -57.36 0.67 81.88
N PHE A 111 -58.61 0.30 82.19
CA PHE A 111 -59.49 -0.43 81.30
C PHE A 111 -59.81 0.34 80.01
N ALA A 112 -60.23 1.60 80.09
CA ALA A 112 -60.53 2.41 78.91
C ALA A 112 -59.31 2.57 77.98
N ARG A 113 -58.12 2.76 78.56
CA ARG A 113 -56.85 2.80 77.81
C ARG A 113 -56.50 1.46 77.16
N LEU A 114 -56.84 0.34 77.79
CA LEU A 114 -56.65 -1.00 77.22
C LEU A 114 -57.64 -1.28 76.08
N ASP A 115 -58.88 -0.79 76.18
CA ASP A 115 -59.88 -0.94 75.11
C ASP A 115 -59.57 -0.06 73.89
N ASP A 116 -59.15 1.20 74.08
CA ASP A 116 -58.53 2.05 73.03
C ASP A 116 -57.41 1.28 72.27
N MET A 117 -56.58 0.53 72.99
CA MET A 117 -55.48 -0.26 72.41
C MET A 117 -55.97 -1.53 71.71
N LYS A 118 -57.05 -2.18 72.19
CA LYS A 118 -57.69 -3.31 71.50
C LYS A 118 -58.35 -2.89 70.20
N GLU A 119 -59.05 -1.76 70.18
CA GLU A 119 -59.70 -1.22 68.96
C GLU A 119 -58.65 -0.84 67.90
N ARG A 120 -57.54 -0.21 68.30
CA ARG A 120 -56.39 0.03 67.42
C ARG A 120 -55.74 -1.27 66.93
N ALA A 121 -55.65 -2.30 67.78
CA ALA A 121 -55.11 -3.60 67.39
C ALA A 121 -56.04 -4.40 66.45
N THR A 122 -57.37 -4.24 66.56
CA THR A 122 -58.36 -4.90 65.70
C THR A 122 -58.55 -4.18 64.36
N SER A 123 -58.48 -2.85 64.32
CA SER A 123 -58.43 -2.07 63.07
C SER A 123 -57.14 -2.32 62.28
N LEU A 124 -55.98 -2.35 62.94
CA LEU A 124 -54.72 -2.77 62.28
C LEU A 124 -54.74 -4.24 61.84
N ARG A 125 -55.50 -5.11 62.49
CA ARG A 125 -55.66 -6.51 62.10
C ARG A 125 -56.59 -6.68 60.89
N SER A 126 -57.69 -5.92 60.82
CA SER A 126 -58.60 -5.93 59.66
C SER A 126 -57.91 -5.37 58.42
N ALA A 127 -57.26 -4.21 58.50
CA ALA A 127 -56.51 -3.65 57.37
C ALA A 127 -55.39 -4.58 56.83
N ARG A 128 -54.71 -5.33 57.71
CA ARG A 128 -53.72 -6.36 57.33
C ARG A 128 -54.37 -7.60 56.68
N GLU A 129 -55.58 -7.96 57.11
CA GLU A 129 -56.32 -9.10 56.54
C GLU A 129 -57.00 -8.71 55.22
N GLU A 130 -57.39 -7.44 55.04
CA GLU A 130 -57.89 -6.86 53.78
C GLU A 130 -56.79 -6.77 52.72
N THR A 131 -55.61 -6.25 53.08
CA THR A 131 -54.45 -6.24 52.16
C THR A 131 -53.98 -7.66 51.80
N ARG A 132 -53.99 -8.60 52.76
CA ARG A 132 -53.80 -10.04 52.47
C ARG A 132 -54.84 -10.56 51.48
N LYS A 133 -56.14 -10.26 51.67
CA LYS A 133 -57.23 -10.71 50.78
C LYS A 133 -57.08 -10.13 49.37
N HIS A 134 -56.69 -8.86 49.23
CA HIS A 134 -56.41 -8.23 47.94
C HIS A 134 -55.28 -8.96 47.21
N VAL A 135 -54.12 -9.15 47.87
CA VAL A 135 -52.98 -9.86 47.28
C VAL A 135 -53.33 -11.33 46.97
N ALA A 136 -54.15 -11.99 47.79
CA ALA A 136 -54.65 -13.33 47.50
C ALA A 136 -55.58 -13.36 46.27
N GLN A 137 -56.46 -12.36 46.11
CA GLN A 137 -57.32 -12.21 44.94
C GLN A 137 -56.51 -11.91 43.68
N GLU A 138 -55.51 -11.04 43.73
CA GLU A 138 -54.59 -10.75 42.63
C GLU A 138 -53.81 -12.01 42.22
N LYS A 139 -53.25 -12.77 43.17
CA LYS A 139 -52.55 -14.02 42.87
C LYS A 139 -53.46 -15.14 42.38
N LEU A 140 -54.70 -15.22 42.85
CA LEU A 140 -55.71 -16.11 42.27
C LEU A 140 -56.07 -15.69 40.83
N TYR A 141 -56.14 -14.39 40.54
CA TYR A 141 -56.42 -13.86 39.20
C TYR A 141 -55.25 -14.05 38.23
N GLU A 142 -54.01 -13.81 38.65
CA GLU A 142 -52.80 -14.14 37.89
C GLU A 142 -52.73 -15.64 37.57
N HIS A 143 -52.93 -16.49 38.59
CA HIS A 143 -52.91 -17.95 38.44
C HIS A 143 -54.04 -18.44 37.53
N TRP A 144 -55.23 -17.84 37.62
CA TRP A 144 -56.34 -18.10 36.69
C TRP A 144 -55.97 -17.66 35.27
N ARG A 145 -55.45 -16.44 35.07
CA ARG A 145 -55.06 -15.91 33.76
C ARG A 145 -54.05 -16.83 33.07
N GLN A 146 -52.98 -17.20 33.77
CA GLN A 146 -51.90 -18.04 33.24
C GLN A 146 -52.35 -19.48 32.92
N ASN A 147 -53.27 -20.05 33.72
CA ASN A 147 -53.74 -21.42 33.52
C ASN A 147 -54.97 -21.54 32.62
N ASN A 148 -55.73 -20.47 32.40
CA ASN A 148 -56.88 -20.47 31.51
C ASN A 148 -56.43 -20.84 30.07
N PRO A 149 -56.99 -21.90 29.44
CA PRO A 149 -56.59 -22.31 28.11
C PRO A 149 -56.98 -21.29 27.03
N ASP A 150 -58.07 -20.54 27.22
CA ASP A 150 -58.60 -19.62 26.22
C ASP A 150 -57.82 -18.30 26.19
N ILE A 151 -57.36 -17.81 27.34
CA ILE A 151 -56.43 -16.67 27.40
C ILE A 151 -55.10 -17.04 26.74
N ARG A 152 -54.60 -18.27 26.96
CA ARG A 152 -53.39 -18.75 26.28
C ARG A 152 -53.55 -18.94 24.77
N LYS A 153 -54.76 -19.25 24.26
CA LYS A 153 -55.05 -19.21 22.82
C LYS A 153 -54.92 -17.79 22.29
N ILE A 154 -55.60 -16.82 22.92
CA ILE A 154 -55.60 -15.41 22.53
C ILE A 154 -54.17 -14.82 22.56
N GLU A 155 -53.39 -15.10 23.60
CA GLU A 155 -51.98 -14.67 23.68
C GLU A 155 -51.12 -15.33 22.58
N SER A 156 -51.41 -16.58 22.20
CA SER A 156 -50.75 -17.25 21.05
C SER A 156 -51.22 -16.75 19.68
N GLU A 157 -52.43 -16.23 19.58
CA GLU A 157 -53.01 -15.66 18.36
C GLU A 157 -52.45 -14.25 18.14
N GLN A 158 -52.45 -13.40 19.17
CA GLN A 158 -51.78 -12.10 19.15
C GLN A 158 -50.28 -12.21 18.83
N LEU A 159 -49.59 -13.26 19.31
CA LEU A 159 -48.20 -13.52 18.95
C LEU A 159 -48.03 -13.93 17.48
N LYS A 160 -48.95 -14.74 16.91
CA LYS A 160 -48.96 -15.07 15.47
C LYS A 160 -49.23 -13.82 14.65
N ASP A 161 -50.24 -13.03 15.00
CA ASP A 161 -50.62 -11.80 14.29
C ASP A 161 -49.48 -10.77 14.32
N TYR A 162 -48.77 -10.66 15.44
CA TYR A 162 -47.54 -9.86 15.53
C TYR A 162 -46.44 -10.37 14.59
N ILE A 163 -46.15 -11.68 14.60
CA ILE A 163 -45.13 -12.29 13.74
C ILE A 163 -45.48 -12.12 12.25
N ILE A 164 -46.74 -12.38 11.89
CA ILE A 164 -47.28 -12.19 10.52
C ILE A 164 -47.22 -10.70 10.13
N GLY A 165 -47.49 -9.78 11.07
CA GLY A 165 -47.34 -8.34 10.86
C GLY A 165 -45.89 -7.88 10.65
N GLN A 166 -44.89 -8.62 11.15
CA GLN A 166 -43.47 -8.37 10.87
C GLN A 166 -43.01 -8.96 9.52
N TRP A 167 -43.69 -9.97 8.96
CA TRP A 167 -43.28 -10.61 7.70
C TRP A 167 -43.24 -9.66 6.49
N PRO A 168 -44.19 -8.74 6.26
CA PRO A 168 -44.08 -7.75 5.18
C PRO A 168 -42.81 -6.91 5.24
N GLY A 169 -42.38 -6.51 6.45
CA GLY A 169 -41.11 -5.82 6.66
C GLY A 169 -39.91 -6.70 6.29
N GLN A 170 -39.87 -7.94 6.77
CA GLN A 170 -38.80 -8.89 6.44
C GLN A 170 -38.75 -9.27 4.95
N LEU A 171 -39.89 -9.28 4.25
CA LEU A 171 -39.94 -9.45 2.80
C LEU A 171 -39.43 -8.20 2.06
N ALA A 172 -39.83 -7.00 2.48
CA ALA A 172 -39.33 -5.75 1.91
C ALA A 172 -37.81 -5.62 2.09
N ASP A 173 -37.29 -5.80 3.32
CA ASP A 173 -35.86 -5.89 3.65
C ASP A 173 -35.11 -6.86 2.73
N LYS A 174 -35.71 -8.04 2.46
CA LYS A 174 -35.12 -9.06 1.60
C LYS A 174 -35.14 -8.67 0.13
N GLN A 175 -36.20 -8.01 -0.34
CA GLN A 175 -36.28 -7.49 -1.71
C GLN A 175 -35.30 -6.33 -1.93
N GLU A 176 -35.22 -5.36 -1.01
CA GLU A 176 -34.25 -4.27 -1.10
C GLU A 176 -32.81 -4.78 -1.12
N ARG A 177 -32.47 -5.79 -0.31
CA ARG A 177 -31.14 -6.44 -0.35
C ARG A 177 -30.87 -7.17 -1.67
N LEU A 178 -31.87 -7.79 -2.27
CA LEU A 178 -31.73 -8.47 -3.57
C LEU A 178 -31.59 -7.46 -4.73
N ASP A 179 -32.35 -6.36 -4.70
CA ASP A 179 -32.26 -5.29 -5.70
C ASP A 179 -30.97 -4.46 -5.53
N TYR A 180 -30.46 -4.31 -4.30
CA TYR A 180 -29.13 -3.75 -4.05
C TYR A 180 -28.04 -4.68 -4.60
N ALA A 181 -28.06 -5.97 -4.24
CA ALA A 181 -27.08 -6.94 -4.72
C ALA A 181 -27.10 -7.10 -6.25
N ARG A 182 -28.28 -6.97 -6.90
CA ARG A 182 -28.37 -6.92 -8.37
C ARG A 182 -27.70 -5.67 -8.95
N LYS A 183 -27.91 -4.49 -8.36
CA LYS A 183 -27.24 -3.25 -8.82
C LYS A 183 -25.73 -3.33 -8.63
N GLU A 184 -25.27 -3.86 -7.49
CA GLU A 184 -23.86 -4.11 -7.21
C GLU A 184 -23.26 -5.09 -8.23
N GLN A 185 -23.97 -6.17 -8.58
CA GLN A 185 -23.59 -7.07 -9.68
C GLN A 185 -23.53 -6.34 -11.03
N GLU A 186 -24.54 -5.56 -11.41
CA GLU A 186 -24.53 -4.79 -12.65
C GLU A 186 -23.40 -3.74 -12.70
N GLU A 187 -23.02 -3.14 -11.56
CA GLU A 187 -21.91 -2.19 -11.47
C GLU A 187 -20.55 -2.90 -11.59
N ILE A 188 -20.38 -4.07 -10.96
CA ILE A 188 -19.21 -4.93 -11.13
C ILE A 188 -19.10 -5.42 -12.59
N GLU A 189 -20.20 -5.85 -13.21
CA GLU A 189 -20.22 -6.26 -14.62
C GLU A 189 -19.81 -5.12 -15.56
N LYS A 190 -20.29 -3.89 -15.33
CA LYS A 190 -19.87 -2.69 -16.08
C LYS A 190 -18.37 -2.40 -15.89
N GLN A 191 -17.85 -2.49 -14.67
CA GLN A 191 -16.41 -2.30 -14.40
C GLN A 191 -15.56 -3.37 -15.11
N MET A 192 -15.98 -4.64 -15.08
CA MET A 192 -15.30 -5.74 -15.79
C MET A 192 -15.38 -5.58 -17.33
N GLU A 193 -16.49 -5.08 -17.86
CA GLU A 193 -16.62 -4.70 -19.28
C GLU A 193 -15.69 -3.54 -19.66
N GLU A 194 -15.63 -2.49 -18.84
CA GLU A 194 -14.74 -1.35 -19.03
C GLU A 194 -13.26 -1.75 -18.98
N GLU A 195 -12.84 -2.57 -18.00
CA GLU A 195 -11.49 -3.11 -17.93
C GLU A 195 -11.15 -3.99 -19.15
N ARG A 196 -12.09 -4.83 -19.59
CA ARG A 196 -11.95 -5.66 -20.80
C ARG A 196 -11.79 -4.82 -22.06
N LEU A 197 -12.62 -3.79 -22.23
CA LEU A 197 -12.54 -2.86 -23.36
C LEU A 197 -11.25 -2.03 -23.32
N ALA A 198 -10.84 -1.55 -22.13
CA ALA A 198 -9.57 -0.86 -21.94
C ALA A 198 -8.36 -1.78 -22.18
N GLY A 199 -8.46 -3.08 -21.88
CA GLY A 199 -7.47 -4.09 -22.24
C GLY A 199 -7.34 -4.24 -23.76
N ILE A 200 -8.46 -4.47 -24.45
CA ILE A 200 -8.52 -4.56 -25.91
C ILE A 200 -8.02 -3.27 -26.58
N ALA A 201 -8.31 -2.10 -26.03
CA ALA A 201 -7.82 -0.81 -26.53
C ALA A 201 -6.29 -0.68 -26.36
N ARG A 202 -5.75 -1.01 -25.18
CA ARG A 202 -4.29 -1.05 -24.92
C ARG A 202 -3.57 -2.02 -25.85
N ASP A 203 -4.16 -3.18 -26.15
CA ASP A 203 -3.55 -4.16 -27.05
C ASP A 203 -3.68 -3.77 -28.53
N ARG A 204 -4.73 -3.06 -28.93
CA ARG A 204 -4.80 -2.41 -30.27
C ARG A 204 -3.70 -1.36 -30.43
N GLN A 205 -3.53 -0.46 -29.46
CA GLN A 205 -2.48 0.55 -29.47
C GLN A 205 -1.09 -0.09 -29.62
N LYS A 206 -0.76 -1.10 -28.80
CA LYS A 206 0.50 -1.88 -28.92
C LYS A 206 0.69 -2.60 -30.26
N MET A 207 -0.38 -2.83 -31.02
CA MET A 207 -0.29 -3.44 -32.36
C MET A 207 -0.18 -2.38 -33.45
N GLU A 208 -0.82 -1.24 -33.29
CA GLU A 208 -0.68 -0.05 -34.14
C GLU A 208 0.75 0.52 -34.04
N GLU A 209 1.29 0.67 -32.82
CA GLU A 209 2.68 1.04 -32.54
C GLU A 209 3.67 0.12 -33.27
N LYS A 210 3.54 -1.20 -33.10
CA LYS A 210 4.39 -2.20 -33.80
C LYS A 210 4.25 -2.14 -35.32
N VAL A 211 3.06 -1.87 -35.84
CA VAL A 211 2.84 -1.70 -37.28
C VAL A 211 3.49 -0.41 -37.79
N GLU A 212 3.57 0.64 -36.97
CA GLU A 212 4.38 1.82 -37.30
C GLU A 212 5.88 1.59 -37.20
N GLU A 213 6.37 0.92 -36.16
CA GLU A 213 7.77 0.51 -36.03
C GLU A 213 8.20 -0.35 -37.22
N GLU A 214 7.37 -1.32 -37.62
CA GLU A 214 7.59 -2.12 -38.82
C GLU A 214 7.56 -1.30 -40.12
N LYS A 215 6.74 -0.25 -40.24
CA LYS A 215 6.76 0.66 -41.41
C LYS A 215 8.06 1.45 -41.45
N LYS A 216 8.41 2.12 -40.34
CA LYS A 216 9.64 2.92 -40.19
C LYS A 216 10.88 2.07 -40.48
N LEU A 217 10.94 0.85 -39.94
CA LEU A 217 12.03 -0.10 -40.23
C LEU A 217 12.03 -0.56 -41.70
N LYS A 218 10.87 -0.82 -42.32
CA LYS A 218 10.78 -1.12 -43.76
C LYS A 218 11.10 0.08 -44.66
N GLU A 219 11.04 1.30 -44.15
CA GLU A 219 11.44 2.53 -44.85
C GLU A 219 12.95 2.72 -44.76
N MET A 220 13.55 2.65 -43.56
CA MET A 220 15.01 2.63 -43.38
C MET A 220 15.70 1.54 -44.24
N LEU A 221 15.15 0.31 -44.25
CA LEU A 221 15.68 -0.78 -45.09
C LEU A 221 15.56 -0.51 -46.60
N LYS A 222 14.52 0.22 -47.06
CA LYS A 222 14.43 0.64 -48.46
C LYS A 222 15.47 1.70 -48.78
N GLU A 223 15.71 2.65 -47.87
CA GLU A 223 16.71 3.70 -48.05
C GLU A 223 18.12 3.12 -48.13
N GLN A 224 18.51 2.23 -47.21
CA GLN A 224 19.77 1.47 -47.29
C GLN A 224 19.90 0.65 -48.60
N MET A 225 18.81 0.02 -49.05
CA MET A 225 18.79 -0.73 -50.32
C MET A 225 18.82 0.17 -51.57
N LEU A 226 18.34 1.42 -51.49
CA LEU A 226 18.45 2.42 -52.56
C LEU A 226 19.85 3.03 -52.59
N GLU A 227 20.46 3.28 -51.42
CA GLU A 227 21.86 3.73 -51.33
C GLU A 227 22.80 2.66 -51.89
N LEU A 228 22.65 1.39 -51.51
CA LEU A 228 23.45 0.30 -52.08
C LEU A 228 23.36 0.25 -53.62
N ARG A 229 22.16 0.45 -54.19
CA ARG A 229 21.98 0.55 -55.66
C ARG A 229 22.64 1.79 -56.27
N ALA A 230 22.66 2.91 -55.56
CA ALA A 230 23.38 4.10 -55.98
C ALA A 230 24.90 3.89 -55.95
N ARG A 231 25.43 3.20 -54.94
CA ARG A 231 26.85 2.80 -54.87
C ARG A 231 27.23 1.75 -55.92
N ASP A 232 26.32 0.82 -56.24
CA ASP A 232 26.50 -0.12 -57.37
C ASP A 232 26.61 0.64 -58.70
N ALA A 233 25.75 1.63 -58.94
CA ALA A 233 25.82 2.48 -60.13
C ALA A 233 27.07 3.38 -60.14
N GLU A 234 27.49 3.93 -59.00
CA GLU A 234 28.74 4.68 -58.83
C GLU A 234 29.97 3.81 -59.17
N ALA A 235 30.03 2.59 -58.64
CA ALA A 235 31.10 1.63 -58.97
C ALA A 235 31.12 1.25 -60.46
N GLU A 236 29.94 1.17 -61.08
CA GLU A 236 29.82 1.00 -62.54
C GLU A 236 30.28 2.22 -63.36
N LEU A 237 30.23 3.44 -62.82
CA LEU A 237 30.77 4.64 -63.46
C LEU A 237 32.29 4.73 -63.28
N LEU A 238 32.78 4.53 -62.05
CA LEU A 238 34.22 4.54 -61.75
C LEU A 238 34.99 3.48 -62.56
N ARG A 239 34.41 2.30 -62.82
CA ARG A 239 34.99 1.30 -63.73
C ARG A 239 35.07 1.75 -65.19
N LYS A 240 34.07 2.49 -65.68
CA LYS A 240 34.09 3.05 -67.05
C LYS A 240 35.17 4.14 -67.15
N GLU A 241 35.35 4.95 -66.11
CA GLU A 241 36.46 5.91 -66.01
C GLU A 241 37.83 5.20 -65.99
N GLU A 242 37.98 4.08 -65.27
CA GLU A 242 39.22 3.26 -65.33
C GLU A 242 39.47 2.68 -66.72
N GLU A 243 38.47 2.08 -67.37
CA GLU A 243 38.59 1.56 -68.75
C GLU A 243 39.00 2.66 -69.74
N GLU A 244 38.51 3.89 -69.57
CA GLU A 244 38.91 5.04 -70.40
C GLU A 244 40.34 5.52 -70.12
N LEU A 245 40.81 5.43 -68.88
CA LEU A 245 42.22 5.67 -68.53
C LEU A 245 43.15 4.53 -68.95
N GLU A 246 42.66 3.30 -69.07
CA GLU A 246 43.37 2.18 -69.71
C GLU A 246 43.56 2.41 -71.20
N ARG A 247 42.47 2.75 -71.93
CA ARG A 247 42.55 3.13 -73.35
C ARG A 247 43.55 4.27 -73.58
N GLN A 248 43.51 5.32 -72.75
CA GLN A 248 44.43 6.45 -72.85
C GLN A 248 45.90 6.09 -72.59
N GLN A 249 46.21 5.13 -71.70
CA GLN A 249 47.60 4.64 -71.57
C GLN A 249 48.03 3.82 -72.78
N TRP A 250 47.20 2.91 -73.29
CA TRP A 250 47.52 2.10 -74.46
C TRP A 250 47.73 2.95 -75.72
N GLU A 251 46.98 4.04 -75.88
CA GLU A 251 47.20 5.05 -76.93
C GLU A 251 48.55 5.75 -76.79
N LEU A 252 48.96 6.12 -75.56
CA LEU A 252 50.26 6.76 -75.30
C LEU A 252 51.43 5.79 -75.51
N GLU A 253 51.34 4.55 -75.03
CA GLU A 253 52.32 3.50 -75.29
C GLU A 253 52.48 3.21 -76.79
N GLY A 254 51.36 3.18 -77.53
CA GLY A 254 51.37 3.05 -78.99
C GLY A 254 52.05 4.23 -79.69
N LEU A 255 51.83 5.47 -79.22
CA LEU A 255 52.52 6.67 -79.74
C LEU A 255 54.02 6.66 -79.39
N GLU A 256 54.38 6.22 -78.18
CA GLU A 256 55.78 6.00 -77.79
C GLU A 256 56.46 4.99 -78.70
N GLU A 257 55.83 3.85 -78.98
CA GLU A 257 56.43 2.80 -79.80
C GLU A 257 56.55 3.22 -81.27
N GLN A 258 55.54 3.89 -81.83
CA GLN A 258 55.65 4.53 -83.15
C GLN A 258 56.83 5.52 -83.20
N ARG A 259 57.04 6.34 -82.15
CA ARG A 259 58.21 7.22 -82.05
C ARG A 259 59.52 6.42 -81.98
N LYS A 260 59.61 5.39 -81.15
CA LYS A 260 60.79 4.52 -81.01
C LYS A 260 61.14 3.88 -82.36
N GLN A 261 60.14 3.39 -83.11
CA GLN A 261 60.31 2.86 -84.47
C GLN A 261 60.79 3.93 -85.47
N MET A 262 60.22 5.14 -85.44
CA MET A 262 60.64 6.26 -86.31
C MET A 262 62.07 6.74 -86.01
N GLU A 263 62.48 6.76 -84.74
CA GLU A 263 63.87 7.05 -84.35
C GLU A 263 64.84 5.96 -84.82
N LEU A 264 64.45 4.68 -84.76
CA LEU A 264 65.24 3.56 -85.29
C LEU A 264 65.34 3.60 -86.83
N ALA A 265 64.26 3.94 -87.53
CA ALA A 265 64.25 4.11 -88.98
C ALA A 265 65.18 5.24 -89.44
N ARG A 266 65.17 6.39 -88.74
CA ARG A 266 66.11 7.50 -88.98
C ARG A 266 67.56 7.08 -88.74
N LYS A 267 67.86 6.45 -87.59
CA LYS A 267 69.20 5.91 -87.28
C LYS A 267 69.72 4.98 -88.39
N LYS A 268 68.87 4.08 -88.94
CA LYS A 268 69.21 3.23 -90.08
C LYS A 268 69.54 4.02 -91.36
N GLN A 269 68.79 5.08 -91.67
CA GLN A 269 69.09 5.95 -92.82
C GLN A 269 70.41 6.72 -92.64
N ASP A 270 70.67 7.20 -91.42
CA ASP A 270 71.91 7.94 -91.10
C ASP A 270 73.15 7.02 -91.24
N PHE A 271 73.09 5.79 -90.72
CA PHE A 271 74.13 4.77 -90.96
C PHE A 271 74.30 4.46 -92.46
N GLY A 272 73.21 4.33 -93.21
CA GLY A 272 73.24 4.12 -94.66
C GLY A 272 73.97 5.25 -95.41
N ARG A 273 73.75 6.51 -95.02
CA ARG A 273 74.46 7.68 -95.57
C ARG A 273 75.97 7.64 -95.28
N VAL A 274 76.36 7.22 -94.08
CA VAL A 274 77.78 7.06 -93.71
C VAL A 274 78.45 5.95 -94.53
N LEU A 275 77.80 4.80 -94.68
CA LEU A 275 78.29 3.69 -95.50
C LEU A 275 78.44 4.08 -96.98
N LEU A 276 77.48 4.83 -97.54
CA LEU A 276 77.58 5.35 -98.91
C LEU A 276 78.76 6.33 -99.08
N ARG A 277 78.98 7.24 -98.13
CA ARG A 277 80.16 8.14 -98.12
C ARG A 277 81.47 7.34 -98.09
N GLN A 278 81.55 6.28 -97.29
CA GLN A 278 82.72 5.39 -97.22
C GLN A 278 82.95 4.63 -98.53
N HIS A 279 81.91 4.06 -99.13
CA HIS A 279 82.01 3.34 -100.41
C HIS A 279 82.46 4.27 -101.55
N ILE A 280 81.89 5.48 -101.64
CA ILE A 280 82.32 6.49 -102.63
C ILE A 280 83.80 6.86 -102.42
N ALA A 281 84.27 6.99 -101.17
CA ALA A 281 85.68 7.25 -100.87
C ALA A 281 86.60 6.07 -101.26
N GLN A 282 86.14 4.83 -101.11
CA GLN A 282 86.87 3.63 -101.58
C GLN A 282 86.95 3.58 -103.11
N MET A 283 85.82 3.80 -103.82
CA MET A 283 85.80 3.86 -105.28
C MET A 283 86.69 4.99 -105.84
N ARG A 284 86.73 6.15 -105.17
CA ARG A 284 87.66 7.24 -105.51
C ARG A 284 89.13 6.85 -105.35
N ARG A 285 89.49 6.02 -104.35
CA ARG A 285 90.86 5.50 -104.18
C ARG A 285 91.22 4.51 -105.30
N HIS A 286 90.35 3.53 -105.57
CA HIS A 286 90.55 2.57 -106.66
C HIS A 286 90.65 3.26 -108.02
N SER A 287 89.84 4.30 -108.26
CA SER A 287 89.92 5.08 -109.51
C SER A 287 91.23 5.85 -109.66
N LYS A 288 91.90 6.24 -108.55
CA LYS A 288 93.24 6.84 -108.61
C LYS A 288 94.31 5.80 -108.89
N GLN A 289 94.24 4.63 -108.25
CA GLN A 289 95.16 3.52 -108.50
C GLN A 289 95.13 3.08 -109.97
N VAL A 290 93.94 2.93 -110.56
CA VAL A 290 93.80 2.61 -112.00
C VAL A 290 94.28 3.76 -112.91
N GLN A 291 94.19 5.02 -112.48
CA GLN A 291 94.78 6.15 -113.21
C GLN A 291 96.31 6.13 -113.15
N GLU A 292 96.89 5.81 -111.99
CA GLU A 292 98.33 5.64 -111.79
C GLU A 292 98.88 4.47 -112.62
N GLU A 293 98.16 3.34 -112.67
CA GLU A 293 98.46 2.17 -113.53
C GLU A 293 98.39 2.54 -115.03
N LEU A 294 97.30 3.16 -115.49
CA LEU A 294 97.15 3.59 -116.89
C LEU A 294 98.18 4.67 -117.29
N GLU A 295 98.66 5.48 -116.35
CA GLU A 295 99.77 6.39 -116.58
C GLU A 295 101.12 5.68 -116.72
N LEU A 296 101.33 4.54 -116.05
CA LEU A 296 102.51 3.70 -116.25
C LEU A 296 102.44 2.98 -117.60
N ASP A 297 101.28 2.42 -117.97
CA ASP A 297 101.05 1.82 -119.28
C ASP A 297 101.21 2.85 -120.41
N ARG A 298 100.73 4.09 -120.23
CA ARG A 298 101.00 5.20 -121.16
C ARG A 298 102.51 5.43 -121.35
N LYS A 299 103.28 5.47 -120.26
CA LYS A 299 104.75 5.66 -120.32
C LYS A 299 105.45 4.49 -121.02
N ILE A 300 104.96 3.26 -120.84
CA ILE A 300 105.45 2.06 -121.56
C ILE A 300 105.13 2.15 -123.06
N LEU A 301 103.92 2.56 -123.42
CA LEU A 301 103.51 2.73 -124.82
C LEU A 301 104.24 3.90 -125.50
N GLU A 302 104.46 5.02 -124.81
CA GLU A 302 105.28 6.13 -125.31
C GLU A 302 106.73 5.65 -125.59
N ALA A 303 107.33 4.89 -124.66
CA ALA A 303 108.65 4.29 -124.84
C ALA A 303 108.72 3.13 -125.85
N LEU A 304 107.58 2.65 -126.37
CA LEU A 304 107.49 1.73 -127.51
C LEU A 304 107.31 2.50 -128.83
N VAL A 305 106.53 3.58 -128.82
CA VAL A 305 106.39 4.48 -129.98
C VAL A 305 107.73 5.13 -130.33
N GLU A 306 108.52 5.56 -129.34
CA GLU A 306 109.88 6.07 -129.56
C GLU A 306 110.74 5.06 -130.34
N LYS A 307 110.74 3.78 -129.93
CA LYS A 307 111.46 2.69 -130.63
C LYS A 307 110.86 2.34 -132.00
N GLU A 308 109.57 2.58 -132.22
CA GLU A 308 108.96 2.43 -133.54
C GLU A 308 109.23 3.61 -134.47
N GLU A 309 109.47 4.82 -133.96
CA GLU A 309 109.89 5.98 -134.77
C GLU A 309 111.37 5.88 -135.19
N GLU A 310 112.23 5.23 -134.39
CA GLU A 310 113.59 4.84 -134.79
C GLU A 310 113.66 3.94 -136.05
N LEU A 311 112.58 3.20 -136.35
CA LEU A 311 112.56 2.14 -137.38
C LEU A 311 111.95 2.56 -138.74
N LYS A 312 111.43 3.79 -138.90
CA LYS A 312 110.53 4.15 -140.03
C LYS A 312 111.08 5.26 -140.92
N GLN A 313 112.10 4.93 -141.71
CA GLN A 313 112.69 5.84 -142.69
C GLN A 313 111.75 6.17 -143.87
N VAL A 314 111.96 7.35 -144.48
CA VAL A 314 111.35 7.92 -145.71
C VAL A 314 110.08 8.78 -145.52
N HIS A 315 110.06 9.94 -146.22
CA HIS A 315 109.05 11.02 -146.24
C HIS A 315 108.95 11.91 -144.98
N THR A 316 109.93 12.81 -144.85
CA THR A 316 110.24 13.67 -143.70
C THR A 316 109.58 15.08 -143.74
N ALA A 317 110.16 16.01 -144.52
CA ALA A 317 110.14 17.45 -144.23
C ALA A 317 108.77 18.15 -144.02
N ARG A 318 107.74 17.82 -144.82
CA ARG A 318 106.41 18.45 -144.68
C ARG A 318 105.57 17.83 -143.56
N ARG A 319 105.84 16.58 -143.21
CA ARG A 319 105.13 15.83 -142.16
C ARG A 319 105.72 16.14 -140.79
N GLU A 320 107.02 16.36 -140.71
CA GLU A 320 107.74 16.77 -139.50
C GLU A 320 107.25 18.10 -138.95
N LYS A 321 107.09 19.15 -139.77
CA LYS A 321 106.57 20.43 -139.27
C LYS A 321 105.15 20.31 -138.71
N ALA A 322 104.22 19.71 -139.47
CA ALA A 322 102.87 19.48 -138.97
C ALA A 322 102.82 18.58 -137.72
N LYS A 323 103.69 17.56 -137.62
CA LYS A 323 103.87 16.76 -136.39
C LYS A 323 104.45 17.58 -135.24
N ALA A 324 105.44 18.43 -135.50
CA ALA A 324 106.10 19.26 -134.49
C ALA A 324 105.13 20.30 -133.93
N ASP A 325 104.45 21.05 -134.81
CA ASP A 325 103.48 22.07 -134.43
C ASP A 325 102.29 21.43 -133.67
N ALA A 326 101.77 20.29 -134.16
CA ALA A 326 100.68 19.58 -133.48
C ALA A 326 101.11 18.90 -132.17
N SER A 327 102.33 18.36 -132.08
CA SER A 327 102.84 17.76 -130.82
C SER A 327 103.28 18.80 -129.80
N TRP A 328 103.74 19.97 -130.24
CA TRP A 328 103.99 21.14 -129.40
C TRP A 328 102.68 21.71 -128.85
N MET A 329 101.68 21.97 -129.71
CA MET A 329 100.34 22.37 -129.25
C MET A 329 99.71 21.30 -128.35
N LYS A 330 99.86 20.01 -128.66
CA LYS A 330 99.41 18.91 -127.78
C LYS A 330 100.11 18.94 -126.42
N LYS A 331 101.43 19.16 -126.36
CA LYS A 331 102.18 19.26 -125.09
C LYS A 331 101.74 20.49 -124.29
N VAL A 332 101.67 21.66 -124.90
CA VAL A 332 101.21 22.91 -124.25
C VAL A 332 99.78 22.78 -123.74
N VAL A 333 98.87 22.17 -124.51
CA VAL A 333 97.47 21.93 -124.09
C VAL A 333 97.38 20.83 -123.03
N GLU A 334 98.16 19.75 -123.10
CA GLU A 334 98.23 18.75 -122.02
C GLU A 334 98.81 19.34 -120.72
N GLU A 335 99.77 20.26 -120.81
CA GLU A 335 100.36 20.98 -119.67
C GLU A 335 99.36 21.99 -119.07
N GLN A 336 98.66 22.77 -119.90
CA GLN A 336 97.60 23.67 -119.44
C GLN A 336 96.45 22.88 -118.80
N ILE A 337 95.97 21.79 -119.42
CA ILE A 337 94.94 20.91 -118.84
C ILE A 337 95.41 20.26 -117.52
N LYS A 338 96.70 19.93 -117.37
CA LYS A 338 97.25 19.43 -116.08
C LYS A 338 97.26 20.52 -115.01
N VAL A 339 97.66 21.75 -115.35
CA VAL A 339 97.69 22.88 -114.42
C VAL A 339 96.27 23.35 -114.04
N GLU A 340 95.34 23.37 -114.98
CA GLU A 340 93.93 23.68 -114.70
C GLU A 340 93.29 22.59 -113.84
N LYS A 341 93.46 21.30 -114.17
CA LYS A 341 92.98 20.20 -113.30
C LYS A 341 93.59 20.21 -111.89
N ALA A 342 94.86 20.61 -111.75
CA ALA A 342 95.48 20.77 -110.43
C ALA A 342 94.81 21.90 -109.64
N ARG A 343 94.57 23.06 -110.27
CA ARG A 343 93.88 24.20 -109.65
C ARG A 343 92.41 23.91 -109.37
N GLU A 344 91.71 23.24 -110.27
CA GLU A 344 90.35 22.74 -110.07
C GLU A 344 90.30 21.79 -108.87
N ALA A 345 91.24 20.84 -108.76
CA ALA A 345 91.32 19.93 -107.62
C ALA A 345 91.65 20.64 -106.30
N GLU A 346 92.53 21.65 -106.30
CA GLU A 346 92.83 22.48 -105.13
C GLU A 346 91.62 23.31 -104.69
N LEU A 347 90.92 23.94 -105.64
CA LEU A 347 89.68 24.69 -105.39
C LEU A 347 88.55 23.77 -104.89
N ASP A 348 88.35 22.62 -105.54
CA ASP A 348 87.39 21.59 -105.11
C ASP A 348 87.68 21.11 -103.69
N LEU A 349 88.96 20.93 -103.33
CA LEU A 349 89.36 20.53 -101.97
C LEU A 349 89.04 21.64 -100.95
N LEU A 350 89.37 22.90 -101.25
CA LEU A 350 89.06 24.04 -100.38
C LEU A 350 87.54 24.21 -100.19
N TYR A 351 86.75 24.14 -101.27
CA TYR A 351 85.29 24.18 -101.17
C TYR A 351 84.72 22.96 -100.42
N GLN A 352 85.30 21.76 -100.57
CA GLN A 352 84.91 20.58 -99.78
C GLN A 352 85.23 20.77 -98.29
N ASP A 353 86.37 21.33 -97.93
CA ASP A 353 86.80 21.54 -96.54
C ASP A 353 85.98 22.64 -95.83
N GLU A 354 85.71 23.75 -96.51
CA GLU A 354 84.84 24.81 -95.98
C GLU A 354 83.38 24.34 -95.87
N ALA A 355 82.86 23.65 -96.88
CA ALA A 355 81.54 23.03 -96.81
C ALA A 355 81.45 21.99 -95.70
N ALA A 356 82.49 21.18 -95.48
CA ALA A 356 82.53 20.19 -94.39
C ALA A 356 82.52 20.87 -93.00
N ARG A 357 83.30 21.93 -92.80
CA ARG A 357 83.30 22.70 -91.54
C ARG A 357 81.95 23.38 -91.28
N MET A 358 81.32 23.94 -92.32
CA MET A 358 79.98 24.53 -92.21
C MET A 358 78.87 23.49 -92.04
N TRP A 359 79.04 22.28 -92.62
CA TRP A 359 78.16 21.14 -92.38
C TRP A 359 78.26 20.68 -90.92
N GLN A 360 79.47 20.42 -90.40
CA GLN A 360 79.69 20.00 -89.01
C GLN A 360 79.11 20.98 -87.98
N LYS A 361 79.20 22.30 -88.22
CA LYS A 361 78.55 23.31 -87.37
C LYS A 361 77.03 23.10 -87.33
N ARG A 362 76.37 23.07 -88.50
CA ARG A 362 74.91 22.86 -88.64
C ARG A 362 74.47 21.51 -88.09
N GLU A 363 75.24 20.46 -88.32
CA GLU A 363 74.99 19.11 -87.80
C GLU A 363 75.04 19.11 -86.27
N SER A 364 76.00 19.83 -85.65
CA SER A 364 76.04 20.03 -84.19
C SER A 364 74.91 20.92 -83.63
N GLU A 365 74.39 21.84 -84.42
CA GLU A 365 73.25 22.72 -84.06
C GLU A 365 71.95 21.92 -84.12
N TRP A 366 71.72 21.19 -85.22
CA TRP A 366 70.61 20.25 -85.38
C TRP A 366 70.65 19.12 -84.34
N GLU A 367 71.81 18.63 -83.93
CA GLU A 367 71.91 17.69 -82.81
C GLU A 367 71.49 18.31 -81.46
N LYS A 368 71.84 19.57 -81.18
CA LYS A 368 71.41 20.26 -79.95
C LYS A 368 69.89 20.49 -79.96
N GLU A 369 69.35 20.99 -81.08
CA GLU A 369 67.90 21.15 -81.26
C GLU A 369 67.18 19.81 -81.15
N ARG A 370 67.69 18.75 -81.79
CA ARG A 370 67.15 17.40 -81.72
C ARG A 370 67.11 16.89 -80.28
N ARG A 371 68.22 16.99 -79.54
CA ARG A 371 68.28 16.57 -78.13
C ARG A 371 67.33 17.39 -77.24
N ALA A 372 67.15 18.68 -77.52
CA ALA A 372 66.17 19.52 -76.81
C ALA A 372 64.71 19.08 -77.11
N ARG A 373 64.37 18.86 -78.38
CA ARG A 373 63.05 18.35 -78.80
C ARG A 373 62.79 16.94 -78.26
N GLU A 374 63.81 16.07 -78.24
CA GLU A 374 63.70 14.70 -77.71
C GLU A 374 63.47 14.67 -76.20
N ARG A 375 64.01 15.64 -75.44
CA ARG A 375 63.73 15.86 -73.99
C ARG A 375 62.35 16.43 -73.74
N LEU A 376 61.98 17.53 -74.39
CA LEU A 376 60.64 18.13 -74.25
C LEU A 376 59.53 17.12 -74.59
N MET A 377 59.73 16.31 -75.63
CA MET A 377 58.79 15.23 -75.98
C MET A 377 58.86 14.01 -75.05
N LYS A 378 59.83 13.91 -74.14
CA LYS A 378 59.83 12.94 -73.04
C LYS A 378 59.09 13.52 -71.85
N GLU A 379 59.43 14.74 -71.44
CA GLU A 379 58.77 15.49 -70.36
C GLU A 379 57.24 15.59 -70.59
N VAL A 380 56.79 15.77 -71.84
CA VAL A 380 55.36 15.77 -72.23
C VAL A 380 54.69 14.39 -72.18
N LEU A 381 55.44 13.30 -72.39
CA LEU A 381 54.91 11.92 -72.29
C LEU A 381 54.91 11.46 -70.83
N GLU A 382 56.04 11.62 -70.14
CA GLU A 382 56.27 11.30 -68.73
C GLU A 382 55.24 12.04 -67.84
N GLY A 383 55.12 13.36 -68.01
CA GLY A 383 54.09 14.18 -67.32
C GLY A 383 52.64 13.95 -67.78
N ARG A 384 52.41 13.15 -68.83
CA ARG A 384 51.06 12.71 -69.25
C ARG A 384 50.73 11.30 -68.75
N SER A 385 51.72 10.42 -68.57
CA SER A 385 51.55 9.18 -67.80
C SER A 385 51.27 9.49 -66.33
N GLU A 386 52.03 10.40 -65.70
CA GLU A 386 51.80 10.86 -64.31
C GLU A 386 50.33 11.33 -64.12
N GLN A 387 49.84 12.21 -65.00
CA GLN A 387 48.44 12.67 -64.99
C GLN A 387 47.37 11.57 -65.12
N ILE A 388 47.71 10.39 -65.64
CA ILE A 388 46.78 9.26 -65.75
C ILE A 388 46.93 8.32 -64.54
N GLU A 389 48.14 8.18 -64.01
CA GLU A 389 48.40 7.43 -62.78
C GLU A 389 47.77 8.14 -61.58
N ASP A 390 47.96 9.46 -61.42
CA ASP A 390 47.28 10.31 -60.42
C ASP A 390 45.76 10.08 -60.43
N ARG A 391 45.15 10.13 -61.62
CA ARG A 391 43.70 9.94 -61.80
C ARG A 391 43.24 8.52 -61.47
N ARG A 392 44.06 7.51 -61.74
CA ARG A 392 43.77 6.13 -61.33
C ARG A 392 43.91 5.96 -59.82
N GLU A 393 44.85 6.63 -59.17
CA GLU A 393 44.95 6.62 -57.70
C GLU A 393 43.76 7.33 -57.05
N GLU A 394 43.29 8.46 -57.61
CA GLU A 394 42.03 9.09 -57.21
C GLU A 394 40.83 8.13 -57.36
N ILE A 395 40.69 7.45 -58.51
CA ILE A 395 39.56 6.53 -58.73
C ILE A 395 39.64 5.31 -57.79
N LYS A 396 40.83 4.72 -57.60
CA LYS A 396 41.04 3.61 -56.64
C LYS A 396 40.67 4.03 -55.22
N ALA A 397 41.05 5.23 -54.78
CA ALA A 397 40.67 5.76 -53.48
C ALA A 397 39.14 5.89 -53.34
N ARG A 398 38.45 6.44 -54.35
CA ARG A 398 36.98 6.53 -54.39
C ARG A 398 36.32 5.14 -54.40
N GLN A 399 36.87 4.17 -55.13
CA GLN A 399 36.39 2.78 -55.13
C GLN A 399 36.56 2.14 -53.75
N GLU A 400 37.72 2.31 -53.11
CA GLU A 400 37.94 1.84 -51.75
C GLU A 400 36.96 2.46 -50.74
N GLU A 401 36.68 3.76 -50.84
CA GLU A 401 35.69 4.43 -49.98
C GLU A 401 34.27 3.92 -50.25
N SER A 402 33.86 3.79 -51.51
CA SER A 402 32.54 3.26 -51.86
C SER A 402 32.38 1.78 -51.43
N LEU A 403 33.45 0.96 -51.53
CA LEU A 403 33.49 -0.39 -50.98
C LEU A 403 33.38 -0.40 -49.44
N LYS A 404 34.14 0.44 -48.72
CA LYS A 404 34.08 0.53 -47.25
C LYS A 404 32.68 0.91 -46.76
N HIS A 405 32.00 1.86 -47.43
CA HIS A 405 30.62 2.21 -47.12
C HIS A 405 29.62 1.10 -47.51
N ARG A 406 29.79 0.46 -48.68
CA ARG A 406 28.99 -0.70 -49.09
C ARG A 406 29.05 -1.84 -48.07
N GLU A 407 30.24 -2.17 -47.59
CA GLU A 407 30.42 -3.21 -46.56
C GLU A 407 29.76 -2.85 -45.23
N GLN A 408 29.72 -1.56 -44.85
CA GLN A 408 29.03 -1.10 -43.64
C GLN A 408 27.51 -1.30 -43.80
N LEU A 409 26.93 -0.83 -44.90
CA LEU A 409 25.51 -1.03 -45.22
C LEU A 409 25.13 -2.52 -45.29
N VAL A 410 25.95 -3.36 -45.91
CA VAL A 410 25.72 -4.82 -45.94
C VAL A 410 25.79 -5.42 -44.52
N ARG A 411 26.76 -5.03 -43.68
CA ARG A 411 26.85 -5.48 -42.29
C ARG A 411 25.64 -5.05 -41.44
N GLU A 412 25.14 -3.83 -41.63
CA GLU A 412 23.92 -3.36 -40.96
C GLU A 412 22.68 -4.17 -41.38
N LEU A 413 22.52 -4.41 -42.68
CA LEU A 413 21.44 -5.25 -43.21
C LEU A 413 21.54 -6.70 -42.72
N GLU A 414 22.74 -7.28 -42.64
CA GLU A 414 22.95 -8.62 -42.06
C GLU A 414 22.57 -8.67 -40.58
N ILE A 415 22.97 -7.68 -39.79
CA ILE A 415 22.60 -7.59 -38.36
C ILE A 415 21.08 -7.45 -38.21
N ALA A 416 20.42 -6.60 -39.01
CA ALA A 416 18.97 -6.44 -39.01
C ALA A 416 18.24 -7.75 -39.39
N ASN A 417 18.73 -8.47 -40.39
CA ASN A 417 18.22 -9.79 -40.79
C ASN A 417 18.44 -10.87 -39.70
N GLN A 418 19.58 -10.84 -39.00
CA GLN A 418 19.84 -11.76 -37.88
C GLN A 418 18.95 -11.47 -36.67
N LEU A 419 18.71 -10.20 -36.34
CA LEU A 419 17.84 -9.79 -35.23
C LEU A 419 16.37 -10.16 -35.52
N THR A 420 15.85 -9.77 -36.68
CA THR A 420 14.48 -10.11 -37.09
C THR A 420 14.24 -11.63 -37.16
N ARG A 421 15.23 -12.41 -37.63
CA ARG A 421 15.18 -13.88 -37.60
C ARG A 421 15.18 -14.45 -36.17
N ARG A 422 16.01 -13.92 -35.26
CA ARG A 422 16.04 -14.32 -33.84
C ARG A 422 14.71 -14.01 -33.15
N ASP A 423 14.13 -12.85 -33.40
CA ASP A 423 12.87 -12.45 -32.78
C ASP A 423 11.66 -13.18 -33.39
N PHE A 424 11.72 -13.57 -34.66
CA PHE A 424 10.77 -14.53 -35.22
C PHE A 424 10.87 -15.90 -34.51
N GLN A 425 12.09 -16.44 -34.34
CA GLN A 425 12.30 -17.71 -33.65
C GLN A 425 11.82 -17.70 -32.19
N LYS A 426 12.06 -16.60 -31.44
CA LYS A 426 11.46 -16.40 -30.10
C LYS A 426 9.93 -16.43 -30.17
N LYS A 427 9.33 -15.61 -31.05
CA LYS A 427 7.87 -15.54 -31.24
C LYS A 427 7.23 -16.87 -31.69
N GLU A 428 7.99 -17.82 -32.23
CA GLU A 428 7.51 -19.19 -32.46
C GLU A 428 7.67 -20.06 -31.21
N ALA A 429 8.83 -20.05 -30.54
CA ALA A 429 9.05 -20.77 -29.29
C ALA A 429 8.05 -20.36 -28.20
N ASP A 430 7.73 -19.07 -28.06
CA ASP A 430 6.75 -18.53 -27.12
C ASP A 430 5.34 -19.08 -27.42
N LYS A 431 4.97 -19.21 -28.70
CA LYS A 431 3.69 -19.82 -29.13
C LYS A 431 3.67 -21.33 -28.86
N GLU A 432 4.79 -22.02 -29.04
CA GLU A 432 4.88 -23.45 -28.75
C GLU A 432 4.81 -23.73 -27.25
N GLN A 433 5.47 -22.93 -26.41
CA GLN A 433 5.35 -22.98 -24.96
C GLN A 433 3.91 -22.73 -24.52
N LEU A 434 3.29 -21.61 -24.95
CA LEU A 434 1.90 -21.30 -24.61
C LEU A 434 0.90 -22.39 -25.09
N LYS A 435 1.19 -23.04 -26.22
CA LYS A 435 0.42 -24.20 -26.74
C LYS A 435 0.65 -25.48 -25.94
N LEU A 436 1.81 -25.67 -25.32
CA LEU A 436 2.09 -26.75 -24.39
C LEU A 436 1.45 -26.49 -23.02
N ASP A 437 1.49 -25.25 -22.52
CA ASP A 437 0.90 -24.87 -21.24
C ASP A 437 -0.63 -24.95 -21.28
N LEU A 438 -1.25 -24.47 -22.36
CA LEU A 438 -2.70 -24.64 -22.57
C LEU A 438 -3.10 -26.12 -22.67
N LYS A 439 -2.27 -26.98 -23.29
CA LYS A 439 -2.48 -28.43 -23.29
C LYS A 439 -2.38 -29.00 -21.87
N GLN A 440 -1.37 -28.60 -21.09
CA GLN A 440 -1.18 -29.03 -19.71
C GLN A 440 -2.38 -28.62 -18.83
N GLN A 441 -2.82 -27.37 -18.93
CA GLN A 441 -4.02 -26.88 -18.23
C GLN A 441 -5.27 -27.68 -18.61
N LEU A 442 -5.48 -27.97 -19.91
CA LEU A 442 -6.59 -28.80 -20.37
C LEU A 442 -6.50 -30.26 -19.88
N THR A 443 -5.31 -30.85 -19.79
CA THR A 443 -5.14 -32.19 -19.21
C THR A 443 -5.33 -32.20 -17.69
N SER A 444 -4.78 -31.23 -16.96
CA SER A 444 -4.95 -31.12 -15.51
C SER A 444 -6.42 -30.89 -15.13
N ARG A 445 -7.13 -30.05 -15.90
CA ARG A 445 -8.58 -29.85 -15.74
C ARG A 445 -9.37 -31.14 -16.01
N LYS A 446 -9.02 -31.91 -17.06
CA LYS A 446 -9.66 -33.21 -17.30
C LYS A 446 -9.42 -34.20 -16.17
N VAL A 447 -8.19 -34.30 -15.66
CA VAL A 447 -7.87 -35.15 -14.50
C VAL A 447 -8.64 -34.71 -13.26
N GLN A 448 -8.82 -33.41 -13.01
CA GLN A 448 -9.67 -32.89 -11.93
C GLN A 448 -11.16 -33.20 -12.15
N GLU A 449 -11.66 -33.09 -13.38
CA GLU A 449 -13.02 -33.47 -13.78
C GLU A 449 -13.25 -34.99 -13.74
N GLU A 450 -12.22 -35.81 -13.83
CA GLU A 450 -12.27 -37.27 -13.66
C GLU A 450 -12.16 -37.66 -12.17
N GLU A 451 -11.25 -37.04 -11.41
CA GLU A 451 -11.11 -37.23 -9.96
C GLU A 451 -12.38 -36.83 -9.19
N SER A 452 -13.03 -35.73 -9.57
CA SER A 452 -14.28 -35.28 -8.93
C SER A 452 -15.39 -36.30 -9.08
N LYS A 453 -15.67 -36.77 -10.31
CA LYS A 453 -16.61 -37.87 -10.57
C LYS A 453 -16.25 -39.14 -9.79
N LEU A 454 -14.96 -39.43 -9.65
CA LEU A 454 -14.49 -40.62 -8.91
C LEU A 454 -14.56 -40.44 -7.39
N ARG A 455 -14.67 -39.21 -6.88
CA ARG A 455 -15.04 -38.91 -5.47
C ARG A 455 -16.55 -38.99 -5.28
N GLU A 456 -17.34 -38.37 -6.16
CA GLU A 456 -18.81 -38.45 -6.16
C GLU A 456 -19.29 -39.91 -6.17
N LEU A 457 -18.71 -40.77 -7.03
CA LEU A 457 -19.01 -42.21 -7.05
C LEU A 457 -18.67 -42.91 -5.73
N ARG A 458 -17.56 -42.56 -5.08
CA ARG A 458 -17.17 -43.13 -3.77
C ARG A 458 -18.03 -42.62 -2.61
N GLU A 459 -18.57 -41.41 -2.74
CA GLU A 459 -19.51 -40.84 -1.76
C GLU A 459 -20.88 -41.51 -1.91
N LEU A 460 -21.38 -41.70 -3.13
CA LEU A 460 -22.57 -42.51 -3.43
C LEU A 460 -22.41 -43.99 -3.01
N GLU A 461 -21.23 -44.58 -3.19
CA GLU A 461 -20.94 -45.94 -2.68
C GLU A 461 -20.98 -46.02 -1.14
N ARG A 462 -20.53 -44.96 -0.44
CA ARG A 462 -20.62 -44.89 1.03
C ARG A 462 -22.06 -44.67 1.50
N GLU A 463 -22.78 -43.72 0.91
CA GLU A 463 -24.20 -43.48 1.23
C GLU A 463 -25.01 -44.76 1.09
N ARG A 464 -24.77 -45.56 0.04
CA ARG A 464 -25.44 -46.85 -0.14
C ARG A 464 -25.04 -47.92 0.87
N VAL A 465 -23.79 -47.95 1.33
CA VAL A 465 -23.36 -48.84 2.43
C VAL A 465 -23.99 -48.40 3.76
N GLU A 466 -24.05 -47.09 4.03
CA GLU A 466 -24.71 -46.54 5.21
C GLU A 466 -26.23 -46.77 5.19
N GLU A 467 -26.88 -46.71 4.02
CA GLU A 467 -28.28 -47.12 3.81
C GLU A 467 -28.49 -48.62 4.05
N GLU A 468 -27.62 -49.49 3.51
CA GLU A 468 -27.68 -50.94 3.71
C GLU A 468 -27.44 -51.34 5.19
N GLU A 469 -26.51 -50.68 5.88
CA GLU A 469 -26.30 -50.83 7.33
C GLU A 469 -27.50 -50.33 8.14
N TYR A 470 -28.06 -49.17 7.78
CA TYR A 470 -29.25 -48.61 8.44
C TYR A 470 -30.47 -49.50 8.25
N GLU A 471 -30.72 -50.00 7.05
CA GLU A 471 -31.73 -51.03 6.79
C GLU A 471 -31.46 -52.32 7.59
N GLY A 472 -30.20 -52.74 7.69
CA GLY A 472 -29.79 -53.86 8.54
C GLY A 472 -30.17 -53.68 10.01
N PHE A 473 -29.89 -52.50 10.58
CA PHE A 473 -30.32 -52.13 11.93
C PHE A 473 -31.85 -52.07 12.05
N LEU A 474 -32.55 -51.52 11.06
CA LEU A 474 -34.02 -51.41 11.06
C LEU A 474 -34.68 -52.79 10.99
N ARG A 475 -34.12 -53.73 10.23
CA ARG A 475 -34.56 -55.14 10.17
C ARG A 475 -34.34 -55.83 11.53
N GLN A 476 -33.16 -55.70 12.14
CA GLN A 476 -32.89 -56.26 13.48
C GLN A 476 -33.79 -55.68 14.57
N GLU A 477 -34.03 -54.36 14.59
CA GLU A 477 -34.87 -53.75 15.62
C GLU A 477 -36.36 -54.01 15.38
N THR A 478 -36.83 -54.11 14.13
CA THR A 478 -38.20 -54.57 13.85
C THR A 478 -38.41 -56.05 14.19
N GLU A 479 -37.39 -56.91 14.09
CA GLU A 479 -37.43 -58.28 14.63
C GLU A 479 -37.46 -58.31 16.16
N ARG A 480 -36.66 -57.49 16.83
CA ARG A 480 -36.73 -57.31 18.30
C ARG A 480 -38.10 -56.79 18.75
N LEU A 481 -38.72 -55.88 18.01
CA LEU A 481 -40.07 -55.36 18.28
C LEU A 481 -41.15 -56.42 18.04
N LYS A 482 -41.03 -57.25 16.99
CA LYS A 482 -41.91 -58.42 16.78
C LYS A 482 -41.80 -59.42 17.94
N LEU A 483 -40.59 -59.66 18.45
CA LEU A 483 -40.34 -60.60 19.56
C LEU A 483 -40.77 -60.07 20.94
N LYS A 484 -40.66 -58.76 21.20
CA LYS A 484 -41.07 -58.13 22.47
C LYS A 484 -42.55 -57.74 22.51
N GLY A 485 -43.19 -57.60 21.35
CA GLY A 485 -44.54 -57.07 21.24
C GLY A 485 -44.63 -55.56 21.48
N PHE A 486 -45.77 -54.97 21.10
CA PHE A 486 -46.01 -53.54 21.31
C PHE A 486 -46.29 -53.25 22.79
N THR A 487 -45.32 -52.65 23.49
CA THR A 487 -45.52 -52.09 24.83
C THR A 487 -45.97 -50.63 24.71
N PRO A 488 -47.16 -50.25 25.21
CA PRO A 488 -47.58 -48.86 25.23
C PRO A 488 -46.61 -48.03 26.07
N ARG A 489 -46.17 -46.88 25.53
CA ARG A 489 -45.18 -46.01 26.19
C ARG A 489 -45.79 -45.41 27.45
N HIS A 490 -45.49 -45.99 28.61
CA HIS A 490 -46.13 -45.63 29.87
C HIS A 490 -45.61 -44.27 30.37
N HIS A 491 -46.36 -43.21 30.10
CA HIS A 491 -46.07 -41.84 30.55
C HIS A 491 -46.35 -41.66 32.07
N GLY A 492 -45.68 -42.46 32.89
CA GLY A 492 -45.67 -42.28 34.34
C GLY A 492 -44.98 -40.98 34.72
N ARG A 493 -45.59 -40.18 35.60
CA ARG A 493 -44.94 -39.00 36.17
C ARG A 493 -43.74 -39.46 37.01
N GLN A 494 -42.54 -38.99 36.69
CA GLN A 494 -41.41 -39.12 37.62
C GLN A 494 -41.72 -38.27 38.86
N ALA A 495 -41.90 -38.94 39.99
CA ALA A 495 -41.76 -38.30 41.29
C ALA A 495 -40.27 -37.97 41.47
N TRP A 496 -39.96 -36.72 41.80
CA TRP A 496 -38.59 -36.28 42.05
C TRP A 496 -38.15 -36.75 43.44
N MET A 497 -36.88 -37.16 43.54
CA MET A 497 -36.07 -37.12 44.77
C MET A 497 -34.88 -36.20 44.51
#